data_AF-A0A372ES78-F1
#
_entry.id   AF-A0A372ES78-F1
#
_cell.length_a   1.000
_cell.length_b   1.000
_cell.length_c   1.000
_cell.angle_alpha   90.00
_cell.angle_beta   90.00
_cell.angle_gamma   90.00
#
_symmetry.space_group_name_H-M   'P 1'
#
loop_
_entity.id
_entity.type
_entity.pdbx_description
1 polymer ?
#
loop_
_entity_poly.entity_id
_entity_poly.type
_entity_poly.pdbx_seq_one_letter_code
_entity_poly.pdbx_strand_id
1 'polypeptide(L)' 'MDISKMLTMSEVRKILGGRSRSAVYTDIAEGRLPQPLRLGGRIYWHADELDAHLRAMAAAQRAGRDVAANSEGR' A
#
# COMPACT_ATOMS: atom_id res chain seq x y z
N MET A 1 -10.65 20.29 6.99
CA MET A 1 -9.37 19.93 7.63
C MET A 1 -9.48 18.48 8.01
N ASP A 2 -9.17 17.61 7.07
CA ASP A 2 -9.26 16.18 7.23
C ASP A 2 -8.26 15.75 8.32
N ILE A 3 -8.82 15.09 9.33
CA ILE A 3 -8.09 14.62 10.50
C ILE A 3 -7.10 13.56 10.01
N SER A 4 -5.80 13.82 10.19
CA SER A 4 -4.73 12.86 9.88
C SER A 4 -4.91 11.58 10.69
N LYS A 5 -5.68 10.64 10.14
CA LYS A 5 -6.06 9.42 10.84
C LYS A 5 -4.90 8.43 10.83
N MET A 6 -4.54 7.98 12.03
CA MET A 6 -3.62 6.86 12.23
C MET A 6 -4.36 5.54 12.08
N LEU A 7 -3.94 4.73 11.11
CA LEU A 7 -4.42 3.38 10.91
C LEU A 7 -3.53 2.40 11.65
N THR A 8 -4.15 1.51 12.40
CA THR A 8 -3.47 0.37 13.03
C THR A 8 -3.28 -0.78 12.04
N MET A 9 -2.37 -1.71 12.34
CA MET A 9 -2.21 -2.97 11.59
C MET A 9 -3.56 -3.68 11.34
N SER A 10 -4.47 -3.69 12.32
CA SER A 10 -5.78 -4.33 12.17
C SER A 10 -6.68 -3.61 11.16
N GLU A 11 -6.62 -2.28 11.08
CA GLU A 11 -7.39 -1.50 10.11
C GLU A 11 -6.81 -1.65 8.70
N VAL A 12 -5.49 -1.58 8.55
CA VAL A 12 -4.83 -1.81 7.26
C VAL A 12 -5.19 -3.19 6.70
N ARG A 13 -5.17 -4.24 7.54
CA ARG A 13 -5.61 -5.58 7.12
C ARG A 13 -7.05 -5.62 6.63
N LYS A 14 -7.97 -4.88 7.27
CA LYS A 14 -9.37 -4.79 6.84
C LYS A 14 -9.49 -4.10 5.47
N ILE A 15 -8.75 -3.02 5.26
CA ILE A 15 -8.69 -2.30 3.98
C ILE A 15 -8.16 -3.22 2.87
N LEU A 16 -7.16 -4.04 3.17
CA LEU A 16 -6.55 -5.00 2.25
C LEU A 16 -7.33 -6.33 2.12
N GLY A 17 -8.64 -6.32 2.39
CA GLY A 17 -9.49 -7.50 2.19
C GLY A 17 -9.29 -8.64 3.21
N GLY A 18 -8.84 -8.33 4.42
CA GLY A 18 -8.63 -9.33 5.48
C GLY A 18 -7.28 -10.03 5.43
N ARG A 19 -6.29 -9.48 4.71
CA ARG A 19 -4.93 -10.02 4.60
C ARG A 19 -4.34 -10.40 5.98
N SER A 20 -3.57 -11.50 6.03
CA SER A 20 -2.94 -11.97 7.27
C SER A 20 -1.81 -11.02 7.72
N ARG A 21 -1.44 -11.05 9.00
CA ARG A 21 -0.35 -10.19 9.53
C ARG A 21 0.98 -10.47 8.83
N SER A 22 1.31 -11.75 8.62
CA SER A 22 2.55 -12.15 7.94
C SER A 22 2.60 -11.61 6.52
N ALA A 23 1.49 -11.70 5.78
CA ALA A 23 1.41 -11.18 4.41
C ALA A 23 1.54 -9.64 4.36
N VAL A 24 1.07 -8.92 5.39
CA VAL A 24 1.31 -7.47 5.49
C VAL A 24 2.80 -7.17 5.74
N TYR A 25 3.48 -7.92 6.60
CA TYR A 25 4.92 -7.75 6.78
C TYR A 25 5.72 -8.07 5.51
N THR A 26 5.31 -9.10 4.77
CA THR A 26 5.89 -9.42 3.45
C THR A 26 5.68 -8.26 2.46
N ASP A 27 4.49 -7.67 2.40
CA ASP A 27 4.24 -6.50 1.53
C ASP A 27 5.08 -5.28 1.91
N ILE A 28 5.28 -5.02 3.20
CA ILE A 28 6.16 -3.94 3.67
C ILE A 28 7.59 -4.22 3.22
N ALA A 29 8.06 -5.46 3.37
CA ALA A 29 9.41 -5.86 2.96
C ALA A 29 9.62 -5.79 1.44
N GLU A 30 8.59 -6.12 0.66
CA GLU A 30 8.60 -6.04 -0.80
C GLU A 30 8.25 -4.63 -1.33
N GLY A 31 8.03 -3.65 -0.45
CA GLY A 31 7.71 -2.27 -0.84
C GLY A 31 6.33 -2.08 -1.47
N ARG A 32 5.42 -3.04 -1.31
CA ARG A 32 4.00 -2.92 -1.71
C ARG A 32 3.17 -2.12 -0.71
N LEU A 33 3.70 -1.90 0.49
CA LEU A 33 3.10 -1.01 1.47
C LEU A 33 4.14 0.00 1.96
N PRO A 34 3.70 1.23 2.30
CA PRO A 34 4.60 2.20 2.90
C PRO A 34 5.11 1.71 4.26
N GLN A 35 6.28 2.21 4.65
CA GLN A 35 6.88 1.88 5.94
C GLN A 35 6.02 2.43 7.08
N PRO A 36 5.64 1.60 8.07
CA PRO A 36 4.86 2.09 9.19
C PRO A 36 5.66 3.00 10.13
N LEU A 37 4.94 3.92 10.77
CA LEU A 37 5.41 4.59 11.97
C LEU A 37 5.39 3.60 13.15
N ARG A 38 6.55 3.38 13.78
CA ARG A 38 6.69 2.52 14.96
C ARG A 38 6.56 3.34 16.23
N LEU A 39 5.59 3.00 17.08
CA LEU A 39 5.40 3.62 18.39
C LEU A 39 5.28 2.51 19.44
N GLY A 40 6.37 2.29 20.18
CA GLY A 40 6.50 1.19 21.14
C GLY A 40 6.33 -0.18 20.45
N GLY A 41 5.47 -1.03 21.02
CA GLY A 41 5.14 -2.36 20.47
C GLY A 41 4.10 -2.37 19.35
N ARG A 42 3.67 -1.20 18.86
CA ARG A 42 2.64 -1.05 17.83
C ARG A 42 3.15 -0.28 16.62
N ILE A 43 2.48 -0.48 15.50
CA ILE A 43 2.78 0.15 14.23
C ILE A 43 1.54 0.83 13.66
N TYR A 44 1.78 1.95 12.98
CA TYR A 44 0.75 2.87 12.52
C TYR A 44 1.06 3.37 11.10
N TRP A 45 0.02 3.75 10.37
CA TRP A 45 0.14 4.42 9.08
C TRP A 45 -0.71 5.68 9.05
N HIS A 46 -0.23 6.71 8.38
CA HIS A 46 -1.08 7.81 7.95
C HIS A 46 -2.07 7.28 6.91
N ALA A 47 -3.36 7.50 7.13
CA ALA A 47 -4.40 7.09 6.18
C ALA A 47 -4.18 7.71 4.79
N ASP A 48 -3.84 9.00 4.75
CA ASP A 48 -3.58 9.73 3.51
C ASP A 48 -2.36 9.19 2.75
N GLU A 49 -1.28 8.87 3.46
CA GLU A 49 -0.07 8.31 2.87
C GLU A 49 -0.32 6.91 2.30
N LEU A 50 -1.06 6.08 3.04
CA LEU A 50 -1.43 4.74 2.59
C LEU A 50 -2.31 4.80 1.33
N ASP A 51 -3.33 5.65 1.33
CA ASP A 51 -4.22 5.84 0.17
C ASP A 51 -3.44 6.36 -1.05
N ALA A 52 -2.58 7.36 -0.87
CA ALA A 52 -1.73 7.89 -1.93
C ALA A 52 -0.79 6.82 -2.50
N HIS A 53 -0.17 5.99 -1.65
CA HIS A 53 0.71 4.91 -2.09
C HIS A 53 -0.05 3.86 -2.91
N LEU A 54 -1.23 3.43 -2.46
CA LEU A 54 -2.05 2.45 -3.19
C LEU A 54 -2.52 2.99 -4.54
N ARG A 55 -2.90 4.28 -4.61
CA ARG A 55 -3.26 4.94 -5.87
C ARG A 55 -2.08 5.01 -6.83
N ALA A 56 -0.91 5.41 -6.34
CA ALA A 56 0.32 5.48 -7.14
C ALA A 56 0.69 4.10 -7.70
N MET A 57 0.59 3.05 -6.88
CA MET A 57 0.83 1.68 -7.33
C MET A 57 -0.19 1.23 -8.38
N ALA A 58 -1.47 1.54 -8.21
CA ALA A 58 -2.51 1.22 -9.19
C ALA A 58 -2.27 1.95 -10.54
N ALA A 59 -1.85 3.21 -10.49
CA ALA A 59 -1.49 3.97 -11.68
C ALA A 59 -0.25 3.38 -12.38
N ALA A 60 0.80 3.03 -11.64
CA ALA A 60 2.01 2.41 -12.17
C ALA A 60 1.73 1.05 -12.83
N GLN A 61 0.87 0.22 -12.24
CA GLN A 61 0.45 -1.06 -12.81
C GLN A 61 -0.31 -0.89 -14.15
N ARG A 62 -1.13 0.16 -14.27
CA ARG A 62 -1.83 0.48 -15.51
C ARG A 62 -0.84 0.92 -16.58
N ALA A 63 0.01 1.90 -16.26
CA ALA A 63 1.04 2.39 -17.18
C ALA A 63 1.99 1.28 -17.67
N GLY A 64 2.39 0.35 -16.80
CA GLY A 64 3.21 -0.81 -17.18
C GLY A 64 2.50 -1.78 -18.13
N ARG A 65 1.17 -1.90 -18.03
CA ARG A 65 0.36 -2.71 -18.96
C ARG A 65 0.29 -2.08 -20.36
N ASP A 66 0.17 -0.76 -20.43
CA ASP A 66 0.10 -0.03 -21.70
C ASP A 66 1.42 -0.09 -22.49
N VAL A 67 2.57 -0.12 -21.80
CA VAL A 67 3.89 -0.28 -22.45
C VAL A 67 4.08 -1.67 -23.05
N ALA A 68 3.67 -2.73 -22.35
CA ALA A 68 3.77 -4.09 -22.85
C ALA A 68 2.89 -4.33 -24.10
N ALA A 69 1.71 -3.69 -24.16
CA ALA A 69 0.82 -3.78 -25.32
C ALA A 69 1.36 -3.10 -26.58
N ASN A 70 2.32 -2.16 -26.46
CA ASN A 70 2.87 -1.41 -27.59
C ASN A 70 4.20 -1.99 -28.13
N SER A 71 4.73 -3.05 -27.52
CA SER A 71 6.01 -3.67 -27.91
C SER A 71 5.91 -4.85 -28.88
N GLU A 72 4.71 -5.35 -29.19
CA GLU A 72 4.49 -6.52 -30.09
C GLU A 72 4.17 -6.15 -31.55
N GLY A 73 4.38 -4.89 -31.95
CA GLY A 73 4.14 -4.41 -33.31
C GLY A 73 5.40 -3.93 -34.01
N ARG A 74 6.28 -4.83 -34.44
CA ARG A 74 7.31 -4.51 -35.45
C ARG A 74 7.69 -5.70 -36.31
#